data_AF-A0A428K4P1-F1
#
_entry.id   AF-A0A428K4P1-F1
#
_cell.length_a   1.000
_cell.length_b   1.000
_cell.length_c   1.000
_cell.angle_alpha   90.00
_cell.angle_beta   90.00
_cell.angle_gamma   90.00
#
_symmetry.space_group_name_H-M   'P 1'
#
loop_
_entity.id
_entity.type
_entity.pdbx_description
1 polymer ?
#
loop_
_entity_poly.entity_id
_entity_poly.type
_entity_poly.pdbx_seq_one_letter_code
_entity_poly.pdbx_strand_id
1 'polypeptide(L)'
;MFTFKNFNVADWFSFYRIAITPLLLVFIWLDLRLAFACFLFVSYSTDAIDGYLARTLKITSPRGSQLDSLGDQITLIIGLSGLLFFETDFIKANLTIIVLAFIPFIVQMVIAYLKYGKATAFHTYLAKLSAIVQSVFILWSLFFSPHYFLFYAMITVGILETVEEITLIFMYDNWASDVKGIYWALRDKRRLKKQ
;
A
#
# COMPACT_ATOMS: atom_id res chain seq x y z
N MET A 1 -27.32 3.68 2.18
CA MET A 1 -27.98 2.88 1.12
C MET A 1 -27.00 2.76 -0.03
N PHE A 2 -26.33 1.61 -0.18
CA PHE A 2 -25.36 1.36 -1.25
C PHE A 2 -26.12 1.06 -2.54
N THR A 3 -26.39 2.09 -3.34
CA THR A 3 -27.09 1.93 -4.61
C THR A 3 -26.09 1.44 -5.67
N PHE A 4 -26.14 0.15 -6.00
CA PHE A 4 -25.24 -0.54 -6.96
C PHE A 4 -25.28 -0.02 -8.40
N LYS A 5 -26.07 1.01 -8.71
CA LYS A 5 -26.37 1.45 -10.08
C LYS A 5 -25.28 2.30 -10.76
N ASN A 6 -24.23 2.71 -10.02
CA ASN A 6 -23.22 3.68 -10.49
C ASN A 6 -21.77 3.19 -10.37
N PHE A 7 -21.52 1.89 -10.23
CA PHE A 7 -20.16 1.35 -10.13
C PHE A 7 -19.59 0.99 -11.51
N ASN A 8 -18.35 1.41 -11.76
CA ASN A 8 -17.63 1.09 -12.98
C ASN A 8 -16.80 -0.19 -12.80
N VAL A 9 -16.11 -0.62 -13.87
CA VAL A 9 -15.31 -1.86 -13.86
C VAL A 9 -14.17 -1.81 -12.84
N ALA A 10 -13.56 -0.64 -12.61
CA ALA A 10 -12.49 -0.49 -11.61
C ALA A 10 -13.04 -0.67 -10.18
N ASP A 11 -14.22 -0.12 -9.88
CA ASP A 11 -14.84 -0.28 -8.56
C ASP A 11 -15.12 -1.77 -8.23
N TRP A 12 -15.48 -2.58 -9.24
CA TRP A 12 -15.69 -4.02 -9.07
C TRP A 12 -14.43 -4.80 -8.69
N PHE A 13 -13.25 -4.36 -9.15
CA PHE A 13 -11.98 -4.96 -8.73
C PHE A 13 -11.68 -4.66 -7.26
N SER A 14 -11.93 -3.43 -6.79
CA SER A 14 -11.82 -3.10 -5.37
C SER A 14 -12.81 -3.90 -4.52
N PHE A 15 -14.06 -4.09 -4.99
CA PHE A 15 -15.02 -4.95 -4.30
C PHE A 15 -14.57 -6.41 -4.21
N TYR A 16 -14.00 -6.96 -5.29
CA TYR A 16 -13.44 -8.30 -5.27
C TYR A 16 -12.36 -8.45 -4.18
N ARG A 17 -11.43 -7.50 -4.08
CA ARG A 17 -10.35 -7.51 -3.07
C ARG A 17 -10.88 -7.48 -1.64
N ILE A 18 -11.95 -6.71 -1.39
CA ILE A 18 -12.61 -6.71 -0.08
C ILE A 18 -13.37 -8.03 0.15
N ALA A 19 -14.10 -8.53 -0.84
CA ALA A 19 -14.91 -9.73 -0.71
C ALA A 19 -14.10 -11.02 -0.55
N ILE A 20 -12.90 -11.10 -1.15
CA ILE A 20 -12.03 -12.27 -1.06
C ILE A 20 -11.32 -12.41 0.30
N THR A 21 -11.32 -11.34 1.10
CA THR A 21 -10.63 -11.25 2.39
C THR A 21 -10.98 -12.38 3.36
N PRO A 22 -12.26 -12.69 3.65
CA PRO A 22 -12.59 -13.78 4.56
C PRO A 22 -12.13 -15.14 4.05
N LEU A 23 -12.17 -15.36 2.73
CA LEU A 23 -11.70 -16.61 2.13
C LEU A 23 -10.18 -16.76 2.26
N LEU A 24 -9.42 -15.68 2.06
CA LEU A 24 -7.97 -15.68 2.28
C LEU A 24 -7.62 -16.01 3.74
N LEU A 25 -8.38 -15.49 4.71
CA LEU A 25 -8.21 -15.85 6.14
C LEU A 25 -8.52 -17.33 6.41
N VAL A 26 -9.52 -17.89 5.74
CA VAL A 26 -9.82 -19.33 5.81
C VAL A 26 -8.66 -20.16 5.24
N PHE A 27 -8.03 -19.72 4.14
CA PHE A 27 -6.86 -20.40 3.60
C PHE A 27 -5.67 -20.37 4.56
N ILE A 28 -5.46 -19.26 5.28
CA ILE A 28 -4.47 -19.22 6.37
C ILE A 28 -4.83 -20.23 7.46
N TRP A 29 -6.08 -20.22 7.93
CA TRP A 29 -6.53 -21.10 9.01
C TRP A 29 -6.44 -22.59 8.69
N LEU A 30 -6.68 -22.96 7.43
CA LEU A 30 -6.58 -24.34 6.91
C LEU A 30 -5.18 -24.70 6.38
N ASP A 31 -4.18 -23.82 6.56
CA ASP A 31 -2.80 -24.01 6.09
C ASP A 31 -2.69 -24.27 4.56
N LEU A 32 -3.57 -23.66 3.77
CA LEU A 32 -3.63 -23.78 2.31
C LEU A 32 -2.77 -22.72 1.61
N ARG A 33 -1.46 -22.79 1.83
CA ARG A 33 -0.46 -21.81 1.35
C ARG A 33 -0.57 -21.49 -0.15
N LEU A 34 -0.62 -22.50 -1.01
CA LEU A 34 -0.63 -22.28 -2.46
C LEU A 34 -1.93 -21.60 -2.92
N ALA A 35 -3.08 -22.00 -2.36
CA ALA A 35 -4.35 -21.35 -2.65
C ALA A 35 -4.33 -19.88 -2.20
N PHE A 36 -3.84 -19.62 -0.98
CA PHE A 36 -3.63 -18.28 -0.47
C PHE A 36 -2.76 -17.43 -1.41
N ALA A 37 -1.59 -17.94 -1.80
CA ALA A 37 -0.66 -17.24 -2.68
C ALA A 37 -1.27 -16.91 -4.05
N CYS A 38 -1.99 -17.86 -4.66
CA CYS A 38 -2.67 -17.65 -5.93
C CYS A 38 -3.77 -16.58 -5.87
N PHE A 39 -4.63 -16.61 -4.86
CA PHE A 39 -5.70 -15.60 -4.73
C PHE A 39 -5.16 -14.23 -4.33
N LEU A 40 -4.11 -14.17 -3.53
CA LEU A 40 -3.40 -12.93 -3.23
C LEU A 40 -2.71 -12.36 -4.48
N PHE A 41 -2.11 -13.20 -5.31
CA PHE A 41 -1.53 -12.79 -6.60
C PHE A 41 -2.58 -12.18 -7.52
N VAL A 42 -3.76 -12.80 -7.62
CA VAL A 42 -4.89 -12.22 -8.38
C VAL A 42 -5.29 -10.87 -7.80
N SER A 43 -5.34 -10.72 -6.48
CA SER A 43 -5.70 -9.46 -5.81
C SER A 43 -4.71 -8.33 -6.14
N TYR A 44 -3.40 -8.56 -6.03
CA TYR A 44 -2.39 -7.58 -6.45
C TYR A 44 -2.42 -7.30 -7.96
N SER A 45 -2.75 -8.30 -8.78
CA SER A 45 -2.88 -8.10 -10.22
C SER A 45 -4.09 -7.22 -10.56
N THR A 46 -5.22 -7.43 -9.87
CA THR A 46 -6.42 -6.61 -10.08
C THR A 46 -6.22 -5.15 -9.69
N ASP A 47 -5.47 -4.89 -8.62
CA ASP A 47 -5.04 -3.54 -8.19
C ASP A 47 -4.18 -2.83 -9.25
N ALA A 48 -3.20 -3.52 -9.81
CA ALA A 48 -2.38 -2.94 -10.88
C ALA A 48 -3.22 -2.62 -12.13
N ILE A 49 -4.19 -3.47 -12.45
CA ILE A 49 -5.05 -3.36 -13.64
C ILE A 49 -6.12 -2.27 -13.46
N ASP A 50 -6.77 -2.19 -12.31
CA ASP A 50 -7.90 -1.28 -12.09
C ASP A 50 -7.44 0.19 -12.08
N GLY A 51 -6.30 0.50 -11.47
CA GLY A 51 -5.68 1.82 -11.49
C GLY A 51 -5.25 2.23 -12.90
N TYR A 52 -4.82 1.28 -13.73
CA TYR A 52 -4.51 1.53 -15.14
C TYR A 52 -5.77 1.78 -15.97
N LEU A 53 -6.81 0.95 -15.82
CA LEU A 53 -8.07 1.08 -16.52
C LEU A 53 -8.80 2.37 -16.17
N ALA A 54 -8.87 2.73 -14.88
CA ALA A 54 -9.55 3.93 -14.42
C ALA A 54 -8.95 5.20 -15.05
N ARG A 55 -7.62 5.27 -15.14
CA ARG A 55 -6.89 6.39 -15.78
C ARG A 55 -7.09 6.43 -17.29
N THR A 56 -7.03 5.26 -17.94
CA THR A 56 -7.15 5.16 -19.40
C THR A 56 -8.56 5.49 -19.88
N LEU A 57 -9.57 5.00 -19.16
CA LEU A 57 -10.99 5.21 -19.49
C LEU A 57 -11.56 6.51 -18.92
N LYS A 58 -10.79 7.26 -18.12
CA LYS A 58 -11.21 8.52 -17.46
C LYS A 58 -12.49 8.37 -16.63
N ILE A 59 -12.63 7.23 -15.95
CA ILE A 59 -13.80 6.87 -15.11
C ILE A 59 -13.52 7.07 -13.61
N THR A 60 -12.50 7.86 -13.25
CA THR A 60 -12.11 8.07 -11.86
C THR A 60 -13.21 8.81 -11.09
N SER A 61 -13.56 8.31 -9.90
CA SER A 61 -14.51 8.95 -8.99
C SER A 61 -13.95 9.04 -7.58
N PRO A 62 -14.34 10.05 -6.76
CA PRO A 62 -13.87 10.16 -5.38
C PRO A 62 -14.25 8.94 -4.52
N ARG A 63 -15.42 8.35 -4.78
CA ARG A 63 -15.88 7.13 -4.07
C ARG A 63 -15.07 5.92 -4.47
N GLY A 64 -14.83 5.74 -5.77
CA GLY A 64 -13.98 4.67 -6.29
C GLY A 64 -12.58 4.75 -5.70
N SER A 65 -11.98 5.94 -5.65
CA SER A 65 -10.66 6.14 -5.03
C SER A 65 -10.61 5.81 -3.53
N GLN A 66 -11.68 6.05 -2.78
CA GLN A 66 -11.77 5.63 -1.38
C GLN A 66 -11.90 4.12 -1.24
N LEU A 67 -12.72 3.49 -2.09
CA LEU A 67 -12.93 2.04 -2.10
C LEU A 67 -11.65 1.30 -2.50
N ASP A 68 -10.95 1.82 -3.50
CA ASP A 68 -9.65 1.36 -4.00
C ASP A 68 -8.62 1.36 -2.87
N SER A 69 -8.43 2.51 -2.22
CA SER A 69 -7.51 2.64 -1.08
C SER A 69 -7.84 1.68 0.08
N LEU A 70 -9.13 1.41 0.35
CA LEU A 70 -9.52 0.41 1.34
C LEU A 70 -9.16 -1.02 0.87
N GLY A 71 -9.39 -1.34 -0.40
CA GLY A 71 -9.01 -2.60 -1.02
C GLY A 71 -7.50 -2.84 -0.97
N ASP A 72 -6.69 -1.82 -1.25
CA ASP A 72 -5.23 -1.86 -1.17
C ASP A 72 -4.76 -2.20 0.24
N GLN A 73 -5.25 -1.45 1.22
CA GLN A 73 -4.88 -1.59 2.63
C GLN A 73 -5.24 -2.99 3.15
N ILE A 74 -6.44 -3.48 2.83
CA ILE A 74 -6.88 -4.82 3.23
C ILE A 74 -6.02 -5.90 2.56
N THR A 75 -5.75 -5.76 1.26
CA THR A 75 -4.91 -6.72 0.52
C THR A 75 -3.50 -6.79 1.12
N LEU A 76 -2.91 -5.64 1.45
CA LEU A 76 -1.61 -5.57 2.10
C LEU A 76 -1.63 -6.21 3.49
N ILE A 77 -2.62 -5.87 4.34
CA ILE A 77 -2.74 -6.44 5.70
C ILE A 77 -2.87 -7.97 5.64
N ILE A 78 -3.65 -8.49 4.70
CA ILE A 78 -3.78 -9.95 4.51
C ILE A 78 -2.48 -10.55 4.00
N GLY A 79 -1.82 -9.92 3.02
CA GLY A 79 -0.53 -10.38 2.52
C GLY A 79 0.52 -10.49 3.63
N LEU A 80 0.61 -9.48 4.50
CA LEU A 80 1.46 -9.49 5.69
C LEU A 80 1.02 -10.56 6.69
N SER A 81 -0.29 -10.75 6.92
CA SER A 81 -0.80 -11.82 7.79
C SER A 81 -0.42 -13.21 7.29
N GLY A 82 -0.48 -13.42 5.97
CA GLY A 82 0.01 -14.63 5.32
C GLY A 82 1.50 -14.85 5.52
N LEU A 83 2.33 -13.81 5.36
CA LEU A 83 3.76 -13.90 5.68
C LEU A 83 4.01 -14.24 7.15
N LEU A 84 3.30 -13.58 8.08
CA LEU A 84 3.44 -13.84 9.51
C LEU A 84 3.12 -15.29 9.86
N PHE A 85 2.15 -15.90 9.19
CA PHE A 85 1.75 -17.28 9.43
C PHE A 85 2.70 -18.27 8.73
N PHE A 86 2.80 -18.22 7.39
CA PHE A 86 3.53 -19.20 6.59
C PHE A 86 5.05 -19.06 6.67
N GLU A 87 5.58 -17.89 7.02
CA GLU A 87 7.02 -17.59 7.09
C GLU A 87 7.44 -17.16 8.51
N THR A 88 6.77 -17.72 9.53
CA THR A 88 6.97 -17.39 10.95
C THR A 88 8.45 -17.39 11.37
N ASP A 89 9.22 -18.40 10.95
CA ASP A 89 10.64 -18.52 11.34
C ASP A 89 11.50 -17.42 10.73
N PHE A 90 11.27 -17.07 9.47
CA PHE A 90 11.95 -15.95 8.81
C PHE A 90 11.62 -14.62 9.48
N ILE A 91 10.35 -14.40 9.83
CA ILE A 91 9.91 -13.19 10.53
C ILE A 91 10.57 -13.10 11.91
N LYS A 92 10.56 -14.18 12.70
CA LYS A 92 11.19 -14.20 14.03
C LYS A 92 12.68 -13.90 13.95
N ALA A 93 13.38 -14.47 12.98
CA ALA A 93 14.81 -14.22 12.77
C ALA A 93 15.12 -12.75 12.42
N ASN A 94 14.20 -12.06 11.76
CA ASN A 94 14.38 -10.69 11.28
C ASN A 94 13.54 -9.65 12.04
N LEU A 95 12.92 -10.02 13.16
CA LEU A 95 11.93 -9.21 13.86
C LEU A 95 12.48 -7.84 14.26
N THR A 96 13.74 -7.78 14.70
CA THR A 96 14.42 -6.52 15.06
C THR A 96 14.45 -5.56 13.87
N ILE A 97 14.83 -6.03 12.69
CA ILE A 97 14.93 -5.20 11.47
C ILE A 97 13.53 -4.75 11.05
N ILE A 98 12.55 -5.65 11.09
CA ILE A 98 11.16 -5.34 10.76
C ILE A 98 10.63 -4.24 11.69
N VAL A 99 10.77 -4.39 13.00
CA VAL A 99 10.32 -3.40 13.99
C VAL A 99 11.02 -2.06 13.76
N LEU A 100 12.33 -2.05 13.55
CA LEU A 100 13.08 -0.81 13.28
C LEU A 100 12.59 -0.11 12.00
N ALA A 101 12.21 -0.86 10.96
CA ALA A 101 11.66 -0.30 9.73
C ALA A 101 10.25 0.29 9.90
N PHE A 102 9.45 -0.21 10.85
CA PHE A 102 8.13 0.35 11.15
C PHE A 102 8.18 1.64 11.98
N ILE A 103 9.24 1.87 12.76
CA ILE A 103 9.40 3.11 13.56
C ILE A 103 9.25 4.39 12.72
N PRO A 104 10.01 4.59 11.62
CA PRO A 104 9.88 5.82 10.83
C PRO A 104 8.48 5.96 10.22
N PHE A 105 7.82 4.86 9.86
CA PHE A 105 6.44 4.88 9.34
C PHE A 105 5.45 5.40 10.40
N ILE A 106 5.55 4.91 11.64
CA ILE A 106 4.73 5.41 12.74
C ILE A 106 5.02 6.88 13.03
N VAL A 107 6.28 7.29 13.02
CA VAL A 107 6.68 8.69 13.21
C VAL A 107 6.10 9.57 12.11
N GLN A 108 6.20 9.16 10.85
CA GLN A 108 5.60 9.84 9.71
C GLN A 108 4.09 10.05 9.91
N MET A 109 3.39 8.99 10.31
CA MET A 109 1.93 9.03 10.52
C MET A 109 1.56 10.01 11.64
N VAL A 110 2.27 9.95 12.78
CA VAL A 110 2.07 10.86 13.91
C VAL A 110 2.30 12.31 13.48
N ILE A 111 3.38 12.62 12.76
CA ILE A 111 3.65 13.98 12.28
C ILE A 111 2.54 14.45 11.33
N ALA A 112 2.07 13.59 10.42
CA ALA A 112 0.98 13.91 9.50
C ALA A 112 -0.32 14.26 10.24
N TYR A 113 -0.71 13.44 11.22
CA TYR A 113 -1.91 13.68 12.02
C TYR A 113 -1.81 14.92 12.89
N LEU A 114 -0.65 15.17 13.53
CA LEU A 114 -0.43 16.38 14.32
C LEU A 114 -0.49 17.65 13.46
N LYS A 115 0.01 17.59 12.22
CA LYS A 115 0.07 18.75 11.32
C LYS A 115 -1.23 19.00 10.55
N TYR A 116 -1.88 17.95 10.06
CA TYR A 116 -3.01 18.07 9.12
C TYR A 116 -4.34 17.55 9.66
N GLY A 117 -4.35 16.88 10.83
CA GLY A 117 -5.52 16.20 11.37
C GLY A 117 -5.94 14.93 10.60
N LYS A 118 -5.12 14.47 9.65
CA LYS A 118 -5.35 13.28 8.81
C LYS A 118 -4.05 12.78 8.19
N ALA A 119 -4.06 11.54 7.68
CA ALA A 119 -2.94 10.95 6.96
C ALA A 119 -2.55 11.75 5.69
N THR A 120 -1.30 11.55 5.25
CA THR A 120 -0.82 12.06 3.96
C THR A 120 -1.54 11.37 2.80
N ALA A 121 -1.65 12.09 1.68
CA ALA A 121 -2.13 11.54 0.41
C ALA A 121 -1.15 11.91 -0.71
N PHE A 122 0.14 11.74 -0.40
CA PHE A 122 1.22 11.95 -1.36
C PHE A 122 1.31 10.68 -2.22
N HIS A 123 1.21 10.84 -3.54
CA HIS A 123 1.29 9.72 -4.48
C HIS A 123 2.66 9.73 -5.16
N THR A 124 3.71 9.69 -4.34
CA THR A 124 5.08 9.83 -4.85
C THR A 124 5.46 8.65 -5.72
N TYR A 125 6.42 8.86 -6.64
CA TYR A 125 6.96 7.75 -7.41
C TYR A 125 7.67 6.73 -6.53
N LEU A 126 8.27 7.16 -5.42
CA LEU A 126 8.96 6.27 -4.48
C LEU A 126 7.97 5.41 -3.69
N ALA A 127 6.82 5.96 -3.27
CA ALA A 127 5.74 5.19 -2.65
C ALA A 127 5.20 4.11 -3.59
N LYS A 128 5.04 4.42 -4.88
CA LYS A 128 4.66 3.41 -5.89
C LYS A 128 5.71 2.32 -6.04
N LEU A 129 6.99 2.68 -6.06
CA LEU A 129 8.08 1.70 -6.12
C LEU A 129 8.11 0.83 -4.86
N SER A 130 7.94 1.43 -3.68
CA SER A 130 7.85 0.75 -2.39
C SER A 130 6.76 -0.32 -2.39
N ALA A 131 5.54 0.05 -2.81
CA ALA A 131 4.42 -0.88 -2.95
C ALA A 131 4.73 -2.04 -3.91
N ILE A 132 5.33 -1.77 -5.08
CA ILE A 132 5.70 -2.82 -6.04
C ILE A 132 6.74 -3.78 -5.43
N VAL A 133 7.81 -3.26 -4.84
CA VAL A 133 8.88 -4.09 -4.25
C VAL A 133 8.34 -4.92 -3.09
N GLN A 134 7.46 -4.35 -2.26
CA GLN A 134 6.79 -5.04 -1.17
C GLN A 134 5.89 -6.18 -1.68
N SER A 135 5.04 -5.92 -2.68
CA SER A 135 4.20 -6.95 -3.29
C SER A 135 5.01 -8.08 -3.92
N VAL A 136 6.13 -7.74 -4.59
CA VAL A 136 7.06 -8.74 -5.14
C VAL A 136 7.67 -9.60 -4.04
N PHE A 137 8.14 -9.01 -2.95
CA PHE A 137 8.70 -9.77 -1.82
C PHE A 137 7.66 -10.69 -1.18
N ILE A 138 6.45 -10.18 -0.89
CA ILE A 138 5.35 -10.96 -0.29
C ILE A 138 5.02 -12.16 -1.17
N LEU A 139 4.75 -11.94 -2.45
CA LEU A 139 4.36 -13.01 -3.37
C LEU A 139 5.48 -14.01 -3.61
N TRP A 140 6.71 -13.54 -3.80
CA TRP A 140 7.87 -14.42 -3.96
C TRP A 140 8.04 -15.34 -2.75
N SER A 141 7.95 -14.77 -1.55
CA SER A 141 8.07 -15.53 -0.30
C SER A 141 6.98 -16.60 -0.21
N LEU A 142 5.74 -16.26 -0.53
CA LEU A 142 4.60 -17.18 -0.44
C LEU A 142 4.64 -18.32 -1.48
N PHE A 143 5.09 -18.05 -2.71
CA PHE A 143 5.22 -19.11 -3.73
C PHE A 143 6.46 -19.98 -3.56
N PHE A 144 7.55 -19.39 -3.06
CA PHE A 144 8.85 -20.05 -2.99
C PHE A 144 9.36 -20.05 -1.55
N SER A 145 10.25 -19.12 -1.22
CA SER A 145 10.77 -18.91 0.12
C SER A 145 11.28 -17.47 0.24
N PRO A 146 11.34 -16.89 1.46
CA PRO A 146 11.82 -15.54 1.67
C PRO A 146 13.28 -15.39 1.23
N HIS A 147 13.53 -14.43 0.33
CA HIS A 147 14.86 -14.16 -0.18
C HIS A 147 15.42 -12.87 0.43
N TYR A 148 16.58 -12.95 1.11
CA TYR A 148 17.16 -11.82 1.84
C TYR A 148 17.41 -10.58 0.98
N PHE A 149 17.84 -10.75 -0.28
CA PHE A 149 17.99 -9.61 -1.19
C PHE A 149 16.67 -8.84 -1.39
N LEU A 150 15.56 -9.56 -1.61
CA LEU A 150 14.24 -8.95 -1.78
C LEU A 150 13.75 -8.32 -0.47
N PHE A 151 14.02 -8.97 0.66
CA PHE A 151 13.71 -8.45 1.99
C PHE A 151 14.44 -7.13 2.27
N TYR A 152 15.77 -7.08 2.09
CA TYR A 152 16.53 -5.85 2.30
C TYR A 152 16.19 -4.75 1.29
N ALA A 153 15.88 -5.11 0.04
CA ALA A 153 15.40 -4.16 -0.95
C ALA A 153 14.06 -3.53 -0.51
N MET A 154 13.09 -4.35 -0.08
CA MET A 154 11.81 -3.87 0.45
C MET A 154 12.01 -2.93 1.64
N ILE A 155 12.81 -3.33 2.64
CA ILE A 155 13.07 -2.51 3.83
C ILE A 155 13.74 -1.18 3.45
N THR A 156 14.77 -1.23 2.60
CA THR A 156 15.53 -0.03 2.21
C THR A 156 14.63 0.95 1.44
N VAL A 157 13.87 0.46 0.46
CA VAL A 157 12.97 1.31 -0.34
C VAL A 157 11.86 1.90 0.53
N GLY A 158 11.27 1.12 1.45
CA GLY A 158 10.25 1.61 2.38
C GLY A 158 10.76 2.68 3.35
N ILE A 159 11.99 2.55 3.84
CA ILE A 159 12.61 3.60 4.66
C ILE A 159 12.85 4.87 3.83
N LEU A 160 13.37 4.75 2.60
CA LEU A 160 13.60 5.89 1.72
C LEU A 160 12.29 6.60 1.36
N GLU A 161 11.24 5.86 1.06
CA GLU A 161 9.88 6.38 0.87
C GLU A 161 9.43 7.18 2.10
N THR A 162 9.53 6.59 3.28
CA THR A 162 9.06 7.25 4.51
C THR A 162 9.83 8.54 4.79
N VAL A 163 11.15 8.55 4.54
CA VAL A 163 11.97 9.77 4.63
C VAL A 163 11.52 10.82 3.61
N GLU A 164 11.20 10.42 2.38
CA GLU A 164 10.63 11.33 1.38
C GLU A 164 9.30 11.92 1.87
N GLU A 165 8.39 11.09 2.39
CA GLU A 165 7.10 11.54 2.90
C GLU A 165 7.25 12.52 4.07
N ILE A 166 8.09 12.22 5.06
CA ILE A 166 8.36 13.13 6.18
C ILE A 166 8.89 14.47 5.66
N THR A 167 9.81 14.43 4.70
CA THR A 167 10.35 15.64 4.06
C THR A 167 9.22 16.44 3.41
N LEU A 168 8.32 15.79 2.69
CA LEU A 168 7.16 16.42 2.07
C LEU A 168 6.20 17.01 3.10
N ILE A 169 5.98 16.35 4.24
CA ILE A 169 5.16 16.90 5.33
C ILE A 169 5.76 18.22 5.82
N PHE A 170 7.08 18.31 6.00
CA PHE A 170 7.72 19.57 6.40
C PHE A 170 7.72 20.62 5.29
N MET A 171 7.76 20.18 4.03
CA MET A 171 7.75 21.07 2.88
C MET A 171 6.42 21.79 2.69
N TYR A 172 5.27 21.17 2.97
CA TYR A 172 3.94 21.76 2.79
C TYR A 172 3.35 22.23 4.12
N ASP A 173 2.95 23.50 4.23
CA ASP A 173 2.27 23.99 5.44
C ASP A 173 0.82 23.49 5.53
N ASN A 174 0.17 23.35 4.36
CA ASN A 174 -1.19 22.92 4.20
C ASN A 174 -1.27 21.54 3.55
N TRP A 175 -2.29 20.75 3.92
CA TRP A 175 -2.50 19.44 3.34
C TRP A 175 -2.65 19.52 1.81
N ALA A 176 -1.88 18.70 1.09
CA ALA A 176 -1.92 18.61 -0.37
C ALA A 176 -1.98 17.14 -0.79
N SER A 177 -2.76 16.84 -1.83
CA SER A 177 -2.78 15.53 -2.47
C SER A 177 -1.92 15.50 -3.73
N ASP A 178 -1.59 14.30 -4.18
CA ASP A 178 -1.01 14.02 -5.50
C ASP A 178 0.34 14.68 -5.76
N VAL A 179 1.13 14.82 -4.70
CA VAL A 179 2.54 15.22 -4.81
C VAL A 179 3.35 14.02 -5.28
N LYS A 180 4.09 14.20 -6.38
CA LYS A 180 4.82 13.11 -7.06
C LYS A 180 6.21 12.81 -6.48
N GLY A 181 6.69 13.66 -5.58
CA GLY A 181 7.99 13.55 -4.91
C GLY A 181 8.62 14.92 -4.68
N ILE A 182 9.80 14.95 -4.03
CA ILE A 182 10.47 16.19 -3.61
C ILE A 182 10.74 17.14 -4.79
N TYR A 183 11.19 16.61 -5.93
CA TYR A 183 11.47 17.41 -7.14
C TYR A 183 10.24 18.19 -7.62
N TRP A 184 9.06 17.56 -7.59
CA TRP A 184 7.81 18.22 -7.98
C TRP A 184 7.32 19.18 -6.90
N ALA A 185 7.52 18.84 -5.63
CA ALA A 185 7.16 19.70 -4.51
C ALA A 185 7.92 21.04 -4.53
N LEU A 186 9.18 21.06 -4.95
CA LEU A 186 9.96 22.29 -5.11
C LEU A 186 9.38 23.25 -6.16
N ARG A 187 8.62 22.73 -7.14
CA ARG A 187 7.98 23.50 -8.21
C ARG A 187 6.50 23.77 -7.96
N ASP A 188 5.96 23.26 -6.85
CA ASP A 188 4.55 23.33 -6.54
C ASP A 188 4.21 24.63 -5.78
N LYS A 189 3.43 25.51 -6.43
CA LYS A 189 3.00 26.79 -5.83
C LYS A 189 2.02 26.60 -4.66
N ARG A 190 1.35 25.44 -4.53
CA ARG A 190 0.45 25.14 -3.39
C ARG A 190 1.19 25.25 -2.06
N ARG A 191 2.50 25.01 -2.07
CA ARG A 191 3.41 25.09 -0.92
C ARG A 191 3.58 26.50 -0.36
N LEU A 192 3.39 27.52 -1.18
CA LEU A 192 3.58 28.93 -0.81
C LEU A 192 2.33 29.57 -0.22
N LYS A 193 1.16 28.91 -0.31
CA LYS A 193 -0.06 29.39 0.32
C LYS A 193 0.01 29.12 1.81
N LYS A 194 0.27 30.15 2.60
CA LYS A 194 0.01 30.13 4.05
C LYS A 194 -1.50 30.25 4.27
N GLN A 195 -2.00 29.52 5.27
CA GLN A 195 -3.39 29.64 5.73
C GLN A 195 -3.66 31.04 6.27
#